data_AF-A0A444J469-F1
#
_entry.id   AF-A0A444J469-F1
#
_cell.length_a   1.000
_cell.length_b   1.000
_cell.length_c   1.000
_cell.angle_alpha   90.00
_cell.angle_beta   90.00
_cell.angle_gamma   90.00
#
_symmetry.space_group_name_H-M   'P 1'
#
loop_
_entity.id
_entity.type
_entity.pdbx_description
1 polymer ?
#
loop_
_entity_poly.entity_id
_entity_poly.type
_entity_poly.pdbx_seq_one_letter_code
_entity_poly.pdbx_strand_id
1 'polypeptide(L)'
;MTTWSYEAFESISSGRDGVTEMELRVTEKLEELGLRAEYAKVVMTNIVEGSARAVVYAPDKVFSLPLINNIGKWIKSDVNTIAHDRDTERYKEEMYEEINVLLNSLTDMQAARSKISATAYKKGYSTVTIWYPAEIS
;
A
#
# COMPACT_ATOMS: atom_id res chain seq x y z
N MET A 1 3.45 -19.17 4.21
CA MET A 1 3.06 -17.86 3.68
C MET A 1 2.49 -17.06 4.82
N THR A 2 3.06 -15.89 5.03
CA THR A 2 2.57 -14.91 5.99
C THR A 2 1.39 -14.18 5.37
N THR A 3 0.31 -14.05 6.14
CA THR A 3 -0.86 -13.27 5.74
C THR A 3 -0.57 -11.79 5.92
N TRP A 4 -1.01 -10.99 4.95
CA TRP A 4 -1.00 -9.53 5.02
C TRP A 4 -2.41 -9.02 5.29
N SER A 5 -2.48 -7.98 6.10
CA SER A 5 -3.68 -7.21 6.41
C SER A 5 -3.44 -5.74 6.09
N TYR A 6 -4.51 -4.96 6.00
CA TYR A 6 -4.43 -3.53 5.77
C TYR A 6 -5.37 -2.75 6.69
N GLU A 7 -5.00 -1.50 6.94
CA GLU A 7 -5.85 -0.50 7.59
C GLU A 7 -5.87 0.78 6.75
N ALA A 8 -7.06 1.31 6.50
CA ALA A 8 -7.28 2.49 5.68
C ALA A 8 -7.71 3.68 6.54
N PHE A 9 -7.17 4.86 6.22
CA PHE A 9 -7.40 6.12 6.89
C PHE A 9 -7.92 7.15 5.90
N GLU A 10 -8.88 7.97 6.35
CA GLU A 10 -9.39 9.10 5.59
C GLU A 10 -9.48 10.33 6.52
N SER A 11 -8.95 11.45 6.04
CA SER A 11 -9.05 12.73 6.73
C SER A 11 -10.42 13.36 6.54
N ILE A 12 -10.91 14.05 7.56
CA ILE A 12 -12.06 14.95 7.43
C ILE A 12 -11.67 16.34 6.92
N SER A 13 -10.36 16.60 6.81
CA SER A 13 -9.76 17.86 6.40
C SER A 13 -9.21 17.74 4.96
N SER A 14 -9.27 18.84 4.22
CA SER A 14 -8.73 18.92 2.85
C SER A 14 -7.35 19.56 2.82
N GLY A 15 -6.59 19.33 1.75
CA GLY A 15 -5.33 20.04 1.51
C GLY A 15 -4.25 19.69 2.53
N ARG A 16 -3.46 20.70 2.94
CA ARG A 16 -2.28 20.48 3.80
C ARG A 16 -2.62 19.91 5.18
N ASP A 17 -3.72 20.37 5.77
CA ASP A 17 -4.14 19.92 7.10
C ASP A 17 -4.54 18.44 7.05
N GLY A 18 -5.25 18.03 6.00
CA GLY A 18 -5.59 16.63 5.80
C GLY A 18 -4.36 15.75 5.60
N VAL A 19 -3.37 16.21 4.82
CA VAL A 19 -2.09 15.47 4.66
C VAL A 19 -1.38 15.30 6.00
N THR A 20 -1.31 16.37 6.79
CA THR A 20 -0.66 16.35 8.11
C THR A 20 -1.36 15.38 9.06
N GLU A 21 -2.69 15.35 9.05
CA GLU A 21 -3.47 14.37 9.82
C GLU A 21 -3.16 12.93 9.39
N MET A 22 -3.05 12.67 8.08
CA MET A 22 -2.72 11.33 7.58
C MET A 22 -1.29 10.91 7.92
N GLU A 23 -0.32 11.83 7.87
CA GLU A 23 1.06 11.55 8.31
C GLU A 23 1.10 11.15 9.79
N LEU A 24 0.31 11.82 10.64
CA LEU A 24 0.21 11.47 12.05
C LEU A 24 -0.40 10.08 12.25
N ARG A 25 -1.56 9.80 11.65
CA ARG A 25 -2.23 8.49 11.79
C ARG A 25 -1.38 7.33 11.25
N VAL A 26 -0.68 7.54 10.14
CA VAL A 26 0.26 6.55 9.61
C VAL A 26 1.39 6.32 10.61
N THR A 27 1.96 7.37 11.18
CA THR A 27 3.03 7.26 12.19
C THR A 27 2.56 6.48 13.41
N GLU A 28 1.41 6.85 13.99
CA GLU A 28 0.80 6.13 15.11
C GLU A 28 0.59 4.66 14.77
N LYS A 29 0.10 4.37 13.55
CA LYS A 29 -0.10 3.00 13.13
C LYS A 29 1.20 2.21 13.03
N LEU A 30 2.26 2.81 12.49
CA LEU A 30 3.57 2.17 12.40
C LEU A 30 4.16 1.91 13.79
N GLU A 31 3.92 2.79 14.76
CA GLU A 31 4.31 2.56 16.16
C GLU A 31 3.56 1.39 16.78
N GLU A 32 2.23 1.30 16.59
CA GLU A 32 1.41 0.16 17.04
C GLU A 32 1.89 -1.19 16.47
N LEU A 33 2.33 -1.19 15.21
CA LEU A 33 2.82 -2.38 14.51
C LEU A 33 4.15 -2.90 15.08
N GLY A 34 4.90 -2.07 15.80
CA GLY A 34 6.20 -2.43 16.37
C GLY A 34 7.14 -3.03 15.33
N LEU A 35 7.68 -4.23 15.59
CA LEU A 35 8.60 -4.90 14.68
C LEU A 35 8.01 -5.24 13.30
N ARG A 36 6.67 -5.34 13.17
CA ARG A 36 6.03 -5.57 11.86
C ARG A 36 6.17 -4.35 10.94
N ALA A 37 6.36 -3.16 11.49
CA ALA A 37 6.48 -1.92 10.73
C ALA A 37 7.68 -1.91 9.78
N GLU A 38 8.73 -2.71 10.06
CA GLU A 38 9.90 -2.87 9.19
C GLU A 38 9.52 -3.26 7.75
N TYR A 39 8.43 -4.01 7.60
CA TYR A 39 7.96 -4.52 6.31
C TYR A 39 6.64 -3.89 5.86
N ALA A 40 6.09 -2.95 6.62
CA ALA A 40 4.83 -2.30 6.26
C ALA A 40 4.96 -1.53 4.93
N LYS A 41 3.86 -1.48 4.17
CA LYS A 41 3.75 -0.69 2.94
C LYS A 41 2.72 0.40 3.16
N VAL A 42 3.14 1.64 2.96
CA VAL A 42 2.27 2.81 3.11
C VAL A 42 1.97 3.37 1.73
N VAL A 43 0.69 3.59 1.47
CA VAL A 43 0.21 4.30 0.28
C VAL A 43 -0.54 5.53 0.75
N MET A 44 -0.07 6.72 0.41
CA MET A 44 -0.75 7.98 0.71
C MET A 44 -1.18 8.66 -0.59
N THR A 45 -2.41 9.15 -0.62
CA THR A 45 -2.94 9.91 -1.74
C THR A 45 -3.50 11.23 -1.25
N ASN A 46 -3.06 12.32 -1.87
CA ASN A 46 -3.65 13.64 -1.69
C ASN A 46 -4.46 13.95 -2.96
N ILE A 47 -5.78 13.95 -2.85
CA ILE A 47 -6.64 14.36 -3.96
C ILE A 47 -6.69 15.89 -3.92
N VAL A 48 -6.27 16.54 -5.01
CA VAL A 48 -6.38 17.98 -5.18
C VAL A 48 -7.87 18.34 -5.06
N GLU A 49 -8.25 19.11 -4.03
CA GLU A 49 -9.64 19.44 -3.63
C GLU A 49 -10.43 18.38 -2.85
N GLY A 50 -9.79 17.29 -2.40
CA GLY A 50 -10.43 16.24 -1.59
C GLY A 50 -9.75 15.98 -0.24
N SER A 51 -10.34 15.06 0.53
CA SER A 51 -9.74 14.51 1.75
C SER A 51 -8.46 13.74 1.43
N ALA A 52 -7.42 13.95 2.24
CA ALA A 52 -6.23 13.11 2.20
C ALA A 52 -6.56 11.69 2.70
N ARG A 53 -5.87 10.69 2.15
CA ARG A 53 -6.07 9.27 2.50
C ARG A 53 -4.75 8.54 2.62
N ALA A 54 -4.74 7.51 3.45
CA ALA A 54 -3.61 6.61 3.61
C ALA A 54 -4.08 5.16 3.79
N VAL A 55 -3.27 4.20 3.33
CA VAL A 55 -3.44 2.78 3.65
C VAL A 55 -2.11 2.21 4.10
N VAL A 56 -2.14 1.45 5.19
CA VAL A 56 -0.98 0.74 5.73
C VAL A 56 -1.24 -0.76 5.57
N TYR A 57 -0.47 -1.41 4.70
CA TYR A 57 -0.42 -2.87 4.59
C TYR A 57 0.69 -3.39 5.50
N ALA A 58 0.42 -4.42 6.28
CA ALA A 58 1.42 -5.01 7.16
C ALA A 58 1.27 -6.53 7.20
N PRO A 59 2.38 -7.27 7.38
CA PRO A 59 2.30 -8.69 7.67
C PRO A 59 1.70 -8.90 9.07
N ASP A 60 0.89 -9.95 9.24
CA ASP A 60 0.28 -10.28 10.53
C ASP A 60 1.32 -10.73 11.57
N LYS A 61 2.51 -11.13 11.12
CA LYS A 61 3.62 -11.61 11.92
C LYS A 61 4.92 -10.92 11.52
N VAL A 62 5.87 -10.87 12.45
CA VAL A 62 7.24 -10.42 12.16
C VAL A 62 7.91 -11.44 11.25
N PHE A 63 8.54 -10.99 10.18
CA PHE A 63 9.30 -11.89 9.32
C PHE A 63 10.67 -12.24 9.94
N SER A 64 11.12 -13.46 9.69
CA SER A 64 12.52 -13.86 9.84
C SER A 64 13.07 -14.19 8.45
N LEU A 65 13.55 -13.15 7.76
CA LEU A 65 14.05 -13.29 6.38
C LEU A 65 15.57 -13.44 6.39
N PRO A 66 16.13 -14.35 5.59
CA PRO A 66 17.57 -14.38 5.37
C PRO A 66 18.08 -13.06 4.79
N LEU A 67 19.34 -12.73 5.11
CA LEU A 67 20.06 -11.61 4.50
C LEU A 67 20.24 -11.91 3.01
N ILE A 68 19.87 -10.95 2.16
CA ILE A 68 20.02 -11.06 0.71
C ILE A 68 20.99 -9.99 0.25
N ASN A 69 21.96 -10.40 -0.55
CA ASN A 69 22.96 -9.51 -1.11
C ASN A 69 22.63 -9.06 -2.53
N ASN A 70 21.80 -9.83 -3.26
CA ASN A 70 21.41 -9.52 -4.63
C ASN A 70 19.89 -9.61 -4.84
N ILE A 71 19.31 -8.52 -5.33
CA ILE A 71 17.96 -8.53 -5.87
C ILE A 71 18.07 -8.59 -7.39
N GLY A 72 17.52 -9.64 -7.98
CA GLY A 72 17.55 -9.85 -9.43
C GLY A 72 16.52 -8.98 -10.16
N LYS A 73 15.87 -9.60 -11.15
CA LYS A 73 14.85 -8.93 -11.97
C LYS A 73 13.64 -8.52 -11.12
N TRP A 74 13.06 -7.36 -11.41
CA TRP A 74 11.79 -6.91 -10.81
C TRP A 74 10.61 -7.20 -11.75
N ILE A 75 9.48 -7.59 -11.16
CA ILE A 75 8.18 -7.68 -11.82
C ILE A 75 7.40 -6.43 -11.45
N LYS A 76 6.74 -5.83 -12.45
CA LYS A 76 5.77 -4.75 -12.28
C LYS A 76 4.36 -5.34 -12.43
N SER A 77 3.49 -5.09 -11.46
CA SER A 77 2.07 -5.40 -11.54
C SER A 77 1.25 -4.14 -11.28
N ASP A 78 0.24 -3.91 -12.11
CA ASP A 78 -0.63 -2.73 -12.02
C ASP A 78 -2.03 -3.18 -11.59
N VAL A 79 -2.51 -2.62 -10.48
CA VAL A 79 -3.89 -2.73 -9.99
C VAL A 79 -4.63 -1.51 -10.50
N ASN A 80 -5.69 -1.71 -11.28
CA ASN A 80 -6.49 -0.63 -11.86
C ASN A 80 -7.91 -0.72 -11.33
N THR A 81 -8.42 0.38 -10.78
CA THR A 81 -9.83 0.49 -10.40
C THR A 81 -10.50 1.62 -11.18
N ILE A 82 -11.79 1.46 -11.44
CA ILE A 82 -12.64 2.47 -12.07
C ILE A 82 -12.86 3.58 -11.04
N ALA A 83 -11.97 4.56 -11.04
CA ALA A 83 -12.10 5.75 -10.22
C ALA A 83 -13.12 6.71 -10.85
N HIS A 84 -14.39 6.33 -10.91
CA HIS A 84 -15.40 7.33 -11.19
C HIS A 84 -15.65 8.14 -9.92
N ASP A 85 -15.44 9.45 -10.04
CA ASP A 85 -15.59 10.58 -9.10
C ASP A 85 -16.82 10.60 -8.17
N ARG A 86 -17.68 9.58 -8.15
CA ARG A 86 -18.90 9.53 -7.34
C ARG A 86 -19.08 8.27 -6.49
N ASP A 87 -18.28 7.23 -6.69
CA ASP A 87 -18.34 5.99 -5.89
C ASP A 87 -17.00 5.69 -5.21
N THR A 88 -16.73 6.54 -4.24
CA THR A 88 -15.51 6.54 -3.44
C THR A 88 -15.35 5.26 -2.61
N GLU A 89 -16.45 4.62 -2.20
CA GLU A 89 -16.40 3.39 -1.40
C GLU A 89 -15.99 2.19 -2.24
N ARG A 90 -16.59 2.04 -3.43
CA ARG A 90 -16.19 0.99 -4.37
C ARG A 90 -14.73 1.11 -4.80
N TYR A 91 -14.26 2.34 -5.00
CA TYR A 91 -12.85 2.64 -5.25
C TYR A 91 -11.90 2.14 -4.14
N LYS A 92 -12.33 2.25 -2.87
CA LYS A 92 -11.55 1.81 -1.70
C LYS A 92 -11.46 0.29 -1.65
N GLU A 93 -12.61 -0.39 -1.78
CA GLU A 93 -12.68 -1.85 -1.68
C GLU A 93 -11.87 -2.52 -2.79
N GLU A 94 -12.14 -2.18 -4.05
CA GLU A 94 -11.48 -2.85 -5.19
C GLU A 94 -9.94 -2.67 -5.15
N MET A 95 -9.46 -1.44 -4.92
CA MET A 95 -8.03 -1.17 -4.94
C MET A 95 -7.28 -1.79 -3.76
N TYR A 96 -7.82 -1.66 -2.54
CA TYR A 96 -7.12 -2.12 -1.34
C TYR A 96 -7.15 -3.64 -1.23
N GLU A 97 -8.28 -4.25 -1.59
CA GLU A 97 -8.40 -5.71 -1.63
C GLU A 97 -7.49 -6.32 -2.70
N GLU A 98 -7.42 -5.76 -3.92
CA GLU A 98 -6.56 -6.30 -4.97
C GLU A 98 -5.06 -6.23 -4.60
N ILE A 99 -4.63 -5.13 -3.97
CA ILE A 99 -3.26 -5.01 -3.45
C ILE A 99 -3.02 -6.07 -2.36
N ASN A 100 -3.96 -6.24 -1.44
CA ASN A 100 -3.84 -7.22 -0.37
C ASN A 100 -3.80 -8.66 -0.92
N VAL A 101 -4.67 -8.99 -1.89
CA VAL A 101 -4.67 -10.28 -2.58
C VAL A 101 -3.34 -10.52 -3.29
N LEU A 102 -2.80 -9.51 -3.98
CA LEU A 102 -1.50 -9.62 -4.63
C LEU A 102 -0.39 -9.88 -3.61
N LEU A 103 -0.30 -9.11 -2.53
CA LEU A 103 0.69 -9.32 -1.47
C LEU A 103 0.60 -10.73 -0.86
N ASN A 104 -0.61 -11.23 -0.63
CA ASN A 104 -0.86 -12.57 -0.09
C ASN A 104 -0.56 -13.71 -1.09
N SER A 105 -0.51 -13.41 -2.40
CA SER A 105 -0.12 -14.38 -3.43
C SER A 105 1.40 -14.53 -3.59
N LEU A 106 2.16 -13.54 -3.11
CA LEU A 106 3.62 -13.53 -3.19
C LEU A 106 4.25 -14.40 -2.10
N THR A 107 5.47 -14.88 -2.36
CA THR A 107 6.27 -15.46 -1.27
C THR A 107 6.61 -14.38 -0.24
N ASP A 108 6.82 -14.79 1.02
CA ASP A 108 7.15 -13.87 2.13
C ASP A 108 8.28 -12.91 1.78
N MET A 109 9.30 -13.40 1.05
CA MET A 109 10.43 -12.59 0.63
C MET A 109 10.07 -11.56 -0.46
N GLN A 110 9.27 -11.97 -1.44
CA GLN A 110 8.79 -11.07 -2.50
C GLN A 110 7.87 -9.99 -1.94
N ALA A 111 6.92 -10.37 -1.08
CA ALA A 111 5.99 -9.45 -0.44
C ALA A 111 6.74 -8.45 0.46
N ALA A 112 7.66 -8.94 1.29
CA ALA A 112 8.45 -8.10 2.19
C ALA A 112 9.34 -7.08 1.45
N ARG A 113 9.89 -7.45 0.29
CA ARG A 113 10.73 -6.57 -0.55
C ARG A 113 9.97 -5.80 -1.61
N SER A 114 8.65 -5.97 -1.67
CA SER A 114 7.81 -5.23 -2.60
C SER A 114 7.82 -3.72 -2.30
N LYS A 115 7.53 -2.93 -3.33
CA LYS A 115 7.34 -1.48 -3.27
C LYS A 115 6.01 -1.16 -3.92
N ILE A 116 5.26 -0.24 -3.32
CA ILE A 116 3.95 0.18 -3.82
C ILE A 116 4.03 1.68 -4.13
N SER A 117 3.48 2.09 -5.28
CA SER A 117 3.31 3.49 -5.64
C SER A 117 1.92 3.71 -6.19
N ALA A 118 1.21 4.69 -5.61
CA ALA A 118 -0.01 5.21 -6.22
C ALA A 118 0.37 6.10 -7.40
N THR A 119 -0.07 5.74 -8.60
CA THR A 119 0.16 6.53 -9.81
C THR A 119 -1.16 7.15 -10.28
N ALA A 120 -1.04 8.39 -10.76
CA ALA A 120 -2.12 9.32 -11.02
C ALA A 120 -3.34 8.77 -11.77
N TYR A 121 -4.49 9.36 -11.46
CA TYR A 121 -5.73 9.24 -12.21
C TYR A 121 -5.51 9.52 -13.71
N LYS A 122 -5.83 8.54 -14.56
CA LYS A 122 -5.77 8.69 -16.02
C LYS A 122 -7.00 8.07 -16.66
N LYS A 123 -7.75 8.86 -17.42
CA LYS A 123 -8.91 8.40 -18.22
C LYS A 123 -10.00 7.68 -17.39
N GLY A 124 -10.28 8.09 -16.15
CA GLY A 124 -11.30 7.44 -15.32
C GLY A 124 -10.79 6.30 -14.43
N TYR A 125 -9.49 6.02 -14.45
CA TYR A 125 -8.89 4.95 -13.64
C TYR A 125 -7.81 5.51 -12.73
N SER A 126 -7.75 5.02 -11.50
CA SER A 126 -6.54 5.14 -10.69
C SER A 126 -5.77 3.83 -10.76
N THR A 127 -4.45 3.95 -10.84
CA THR A 127 -3.55 2.81 -10.93
C THR A 127 -2.63 2.80 -9.74
N VAL A 128 -2.60 1.69 -9.00
CA VAL A 128 -1.54 1.42 -8.04
C VAL A 128 -0.59 0.40 -8.65
N THR A 129 0.69 0.75 -8.68
CA THR A 129 1.72 -0.15 -9.16
C THR A 129 2.44 -0.79 -7.98
N ILE A 130 2.59 -2.11 -8.03
CA ILE A 130 3.44 -2.88 -7.14
C ILE A 130 4.63 -3.41 -7.93
N TRP A 131 5.83 -3.20 -7.41
CA TRP A 131 7.05 -3.86 -7.87
C TRP A 131 7.50 -4.87 -6.85
N TYR A 132 7.82 -6.09 -7.27
CA TYR A 132 8.39 -7.12 -6.41
C TYR A 132 9.46 -7.92 -7.16
N PRO A 133 10.46 -8.48 -6.47
CA PRO A 133 11.53 -9.23 -7.12
C PRO A 133 11.02 -10.57 -7.70
N ALA A 134 11.37 -10.86 -8.94
CA ALA A 134 11.15 -12.16 -9.58
C ALA A 134 12.11 -13.22 -9.03
N GLU A 135 13.34 -12.80 -8.75
CA GLU A 135 14.47 -13.65 -8.37
C GLU A 135 15.18 -13.06 -7.17
N ILE A 136 15.45 -13.93 -6.19
CA ILE A 136 16.06 -13.58 -4.92
C ILE A 136 17.06 -14.66 -4.57
N SER A 137 18.33 -14.28 -4.43
CA SER A 137 19.47 -15.20 -4.21
C SER A 137 20.44 -14.66 -3.18
#